data_AF-S3BJB4-F1
#
_entry.id   AF-S3BJB4-F1
#
_cell.length_a   1.000
_cell.length_b   1.000
_cell.length_c   1.000
_cell.angle_alpha   90.00
_cell.angle_beta   90.00
_cell.angle_gamma   90.00
#
_symmetry.space_group_name_H-M   'P 1'
#
loop_
_entity.id
_entity.type
_entity.pdbx_description
1 polymer ?
#
loop_
_entity_poly.entity_id
_entity_poly.type
_entity_poly.pdbx_seq_one_letter_code
_entity_poly.pdbx_strand_id
1 'polypeptide(L)'
;MQSAVRLWRGQSMRDFPLWVLVPKSAAHISANAFELELVFVNLLKNAAEAAQAAWAADESSGKPKPVNLTKAPEVLVGSGPLVAFTAEVIGSSVVFMVADSGKPLSDEELVRIEAGSSQPQAGSSQKSNGLGLGLAIVRSIVEACFGAITFGRTDLNPRLTGLAVRVALPLVSTSQSGRAQTDVSIPVPHEPAAESAQSLPKDSKDPSK
;
A
#
# COMPACT_ATOMS: atom_id res chain seq x y z
N MET A 1 2.43 -0.44 -8.19
CA MET A 1 3.72 -0.27 -7.46
C MET A 1 4.68 0.68 -8.18
N GLN A 2 5.06 0.42 -9.43
CA GLN A 2 5.96 1.32 -10.18
C GLN A 2 5.43 2.77 -10.28
N SER A 3 4.10 2.96 -10.35
CA SER A 3 3.48 4.28 -10.36
C SER A 3 3.69 5.07 -9.08
N ALA A 4 3.49 4.49 -7.90
CA ALA A 4 3.71 5.17 -6.62
C ALA A 4 5.17 5.58 -6.42
N VAL A 5 6.12 4.68 -6.73
CA VAL A 5 7.55 4.97 -6.70
C VAL A 5 7.92 6.08 -7.70
N ARG A 6 7.34 6.04 -8.91
CA ARG A 6 7.55 7.06 -9.95
C ARG A 6 6.97 8.43 -9.53
N LEU A 7 5.80 8.45 -8.90
CA LEU A 7 5.14 9.68 -8.45
C LEU A 7 5.86 10.32 -7.26
N TRP A 8 6.34 9.51 -6.31
CA TRP A 8 7.21 9.99 -5.22
C TRP A 8 8.49 10.63 -5.77
N ARG A 9 9.15 9.99 -6.76
CA ARG A 9 10.31 10.59 -7.45
C ARG A 9 9.97 11.87 -8.20
N GLY A 10 8.76 11.98 -8.76
CA GLY A 10 8.32 13.14 -9.54
C GLY A 10 7.91 14.37 -8.72
N GLN A 11 7.37 14.18 -7.51
CA GLN A 11 6.67 15.24 -6.77
C GLN A 11 7.51 15.96 -5.69
N SER A 12 8.54 15.35 -5.08
CA SER A 12 9.27 16.04 -3.99
C SER A 12 10.71 15.59 -3.70
N MET A 13 11.18 14.45 -4.20
CA MET A 13 12.45 13.85 -3.75
C MET A 13 13.18 13.12 -4.89
N ARG A 14 13.59 13.86 -5.93
CA ARG A 14 14.20 13.28 -7.14
C ARG A 14 15.46 12.44 -6.87
N ASP A 15 16.23 12.79 -5.83
CA ASP A 15 17.57 12.23 -5.58
C ASP A 15 17.68 11.41 -4.27
N PHE A 16 16.57 11.09 -3.60
CA PHE A 16 16.63 10.33 -2.36
C PHE A 16 16.77 8.82 -2.63
N PRO A 17 17.75 8.13 -2.02
CA PRO A 17 17.99 6.70 -2.27
C PRO A 17 16.87 5.84 -1.69
N LEU A 18 16.04 5.32 -2.60
CA LEU A 18 15.01 4.34 -2.31
C LEU A 18 15.45 2.96 -2.81
N TRP A 19 15.67 2.04 -1.87
CA TRP A 19 15.93 0.64 -2.20
C TRP A 19 14.60 -0.10 -2.38
N VAL A 20 14.45 -0.85 -3.48
CA VAL A 20 13.19 -1.51 -3.82
C VAL A 20 13.45 -3.00 -4.04
N LEU A 21 12.79 -3.86 -3.24
CA LEU A 21 12.78 -5.31 -3.42
C LEU A 21 11.34 -5.78 -3.64
N VAL A 22 11.08 -6.48 -4.75
CA VAL A 22 9.71 -6.90 -5.12
C VAL A 22 9.67 -8.38 -5.48
N PRO A 23 8.52 -9.07 -5.35
CA PRO A 23 8.42 -10.47 -5.70
C PRO A 23 8.72 -10.68 -7.19
N LYS A 24 9.32 -11.83 -7.54
CA LYS A 24 9.59 -12.19 -8.93
C LYS A 24 8.31 -12.55 -9.72
N SER A 25 7.29 -13.05 -9.02
CA SER A 25 5.98 -13.41 -9.60
C SER A 25 4.95 -12.31 -9.35
N ALA A 26 4.04 -12.13 -10.30
CA ALA A 26 2.92 -11.20 -10.14
C ALA A 26 2.01 -11.66 -8.98
N ALA A 27 1.69 -10.73 -8.09
CA ALA A 27 0.72 -10.91 -7.01
C ALA A 27 -0.48 -9.99 -7.26
N HIS A 28 -1.68 -10.53 -7.12
CA HIS A 28 -2.92 -9.82 -7.36
C HIS A 28 -3.61 -9.50 -6.02
N ILE A 29 -3.91 -8.23 -5.80
CA ILE A 29 -4.65 -7.72 -4.64
C ILE A 29 -5.87 -6.94 -5.12
N SER A 30 -6.96 -6.96 -4.36
CA SER A 30 -8.17 -6.18 -4.64
C SER A 30 -8.15 -4.92 -3.81
N ALA A 31 -7.89 -3.77 -4.44
CA ALA A 31 -7.89 -2.47 -3.77
C ALA A 31 -7.99 -1.33 -4.79
N ASN A 32 -8.43 -0.16 -4.33
CA ASN A 32 -8.42 1.05 -5.16
C ASN A 32 -6.97 1.50 -5.39
N ALA A 33 -6.60 1.66 -6.67
CA ALA A 33 -5.24 2.03 -7.05
C ALA A 33 -4.79 3.38 -6.48
N PHE A 34 -5.68 4.38 -6.42
CA PHE A 34 -5.37 5.71 -5.89
C PHE A 34 -5.23 5.71 -4.37
N GLU A 35 -6.05 4.92 -3.67
CA GLU A 35 -5.95 4.80 -2.22
C GLU A 35 -4.66 4.08 -1.80
N LEU A 36 -4.29 3.01 -2.50
CA LEU A 36 -2.99 2.35 -2.28
C LEU A 36 -1.81 3.26 -2.63
N GLU A 37 -1.96 4.10 -3.65
CA GLU A 37 -0.95 5.10 -3.97
C GLU A 37 -0.78 6.08 -2.80
N LEU A 38 -1.88 6.61 -2.26
CA LEU A 38 -1.85 7.50 -1.10
C LEU A 38 -1.20 6.83 0.11
N VAL A 39 -1.50 5.55 0.37
CA VAL A 39 -0.85 4.76 1.43
C VAL A 39 0.67 4.79 1.28
N PHE A 40 1.18 4.38 0.11
CA PHE A 40 2.63 4.25 -0.06
C PHE A 40 3.33 5.60 -0.18
N VAL A 41 2.70 6.62 -0.77
CA VAL A 41 3.26 7.98 -0.82
C VAL A 41 3.40 8.55 0.59
N ASN A 42 2.39 8.38 1.46
CA ASN A 42 2.45 8.85 2.84
C ASN A 42 3.55 8.13 3.65
N LEU A 43 3.66 6.80 3.50
CA LEU A 43 4.70 6.04 4.17
C LEU A 43 6.10 6.42 3.69
N LEU A 44 6.31 6.51 2.38
CA LEU A 44 7.60 6.88 1.79
C LEU A 44 8.02 8.31 2.17
N LYS A 45 7.07 9.25 2.22
CA LYS A 45 7.34 10.62 2.67
C LYS A 45 7.77 10.65 4.14
N ASN A 46 7.01 10.01 5.02
CA ASN A 46 7.32 9.94 6.44
C ASN A 46 8.70 9.31 6.70
N ALA A 47 8.97 8.19 6.04
CA ALA A 47 10.24 7.46 6.12
C ALA A 47 11.42 8.34 5.65
N ALA A 48 11.27 9.04 4.53
CA ALA A 48 12.34 9.86 3.99
C ALA A 48 12.60 11.12 4.83
N GLU A 49 11.57 11.73 5.41
CA GLU A 49 11.73 12.83 6.38
C GLU A 49 12.49 12.38 7.63
N ALA A 50 12.16 11.21 8.17
CA ALA A 50 12.82 10.65 9.36
C ALA A 50 14.31 10.34 9.08
N ALA A 51 14.60 9.70 7.95
CA ALA A 51 15.96 9.40 7.54
C ALA A 51 16.80 10.68 7.31
N GLN A 52 16.23 11.70 6.68
CA GLN A 52 16.92 12.99 6.49
C GLN A 52 17.20 13.70 7.81
N ALA A 53 16.23 13.74 8.72
CA ALA A 53 16.39 14.38 10.02
C ALA A 53 17.52 13.72 10.84
N ALA A 54 17.58 12.38 10.83
CA ALA A 54 18.65 11.65 11.48
C ALA A 54 20.02 11.95 10.84
N TRP A 55 20.08 11.94 9.51
CA TRP A 55 21.31 12.24 8.78
C TRP A 55 21.84 13.67 9.06
N ALA A 56 20.95 14.67 9.06
CA ALA A 56 21.32 16.06 9.33
C ALA A 56 21.81 16.26 10.78
N ALA A 57 21.22 15.57 11.75
CA ALA A 57 21.64 15.61 13.15
C ALA A 57 23.03 14.98 13.35
N ASP A 58 23.35 13.92 12.60
CA ASP A 58 24.68 13.30 12.64
C ASP A 58 25.74 14.19 11.99
N GLU A 59 25.45 14.88 10.87
CA GLU A 59 26.41 15.84 10.27
C GLU A 59 26.68 17.04 11.17
N SER A 60 25.67 17.56 11.88
CA SER A 60 25.89 18.67 12.83
C SER A 60 26.65 18.26 14.09
N SER A 61 26.81 16.96 14.35
CA SER A 61 27.49 16.44 15.54
C SER A 61 29.02 16.42 15.43
N GLY A 62 29.58 16.69 14.24
CA GLY A 62 31.03 16.70 14.00
C GLY A 62 31.72 15.34 14.14
N LYS A 63 30.96 14.26 14.39
CA LYS A 63 31.52 12.90 14.47
C LYS A 63 31.98 12.45 13.08
N PRO A 64 33.19 11.86 12.96
CA PRO A 64 33.69 11.39 11.68
C PRO A 64 32.73 10.34 11.12
N LYS A 65 32.27 10.59 9.89
CA LYS A 65 31.45 9.67 9.10
C LYS A 65 32.14 8.31 9.04
N PRO A 66 31.45 7.19 9.32
CA PRO A 66 32.08 5.88 9.21
C PRO A 66 32.58 5.69 7.77
N VAL A 67 33.90 5.70 7.62
CA VAL A 67 34.57 5.44 6.36
C VAL A 67 34.37 3.96 6.05
N ASN A 68 33.91 3.66 4.84
CA ASN A 68 33.64 2.31 4.35
C ASN A 68 34.66 1.27 4.82
N LEU A 69 34.28 0.49 5.83
CA LEU A 69 35.00 -0.66 6.32
C LEU A 69 34.04 -1.84 6.30
N THR A 70 34.00 -2.55 5.17
CA THR A 70 34.23 -4.00 5.10
C THR A 70 33.84 -4.56 3.73
N LYS A 71 34.68 -5.48 3.26
CA LYS A 71 34.39 -6.39 2.15
C LYS A 71 33.34 -7.41 2.61
N ALA A 72 32.07 -7.09 2.46
CA ALA A 72 30.96 -8.05 2.56
C ALA A 72 30.16 -8.01 1.25
N PRO A 73 29.77 -9.16 0.68
CA PRO A 73 29.07 -9.20 -0.59
C PRO A 73 27.63 -8.67 -0.41
N GLU A 74 27.25 -7.70 -1.25
CA GLU A 74 25.88 -7.18 -1.51
C GLU A 74 25.08 -6.51 -0.36
N VAL A 75 25.71 -5.97 0.69
CA VAL A 75 25.04 -4.97 1.54
C VAL A 75 25.15 -3.61 0.84
N LEU A 76 24.03 -2.91 0.60
CA LEU A 76 24.01 -1.57 -0.04
C LEU A 76 24.99 -0.58 0.64
N VAL A 77 26.19 -0.49 0.09
CA VAL A 77 27.28 0.39 0.50
C VAL A 77 26.99 1.81 -0.01
N GLY A 78 26.09 2.51 0.67
CA GLY A 78 25.81 3.92 0.42
C GLY A 78 26.13 4.76 1.65
N SER A 79 26.66 5.96 1.45
CA SER A 79 26.69 7.00 2.49
C SER A 79 25.47 7.88 2.26
N GLY A 80 24.55 7.97 3.23
CA GLY A 80 23.39 8.87 3.15
C GLY A 80 22.21 8.38 3.99
N PRO A 81 21.13 9.18 4.04
CA PRO A 81 19.84 8.65 4.48
C PRO A 81 19.40 7.51 3.55
N LEU A 82 18.60 6.58 4.04
CA LEU A 82 18.14 5.41 3.29
C LEU A 82 16.68 5.12 3.62
N VAL A 83 15.89 4.82 2.60
CA VAL A 83 14.57 4.21 2.74
C VAL A 83 14.54 2.93 1.92
N ALA A 84 13.98 1.88 2.50
CA ALA A 84 13.71 0.62 1.85
C ALA A 84 12.21 0.43 1.66
N PHE A 85 11.82 0.00 0.48
CA PHE A 85 10.48 -0.45 0.13
C PHE A 85 10.58 -1.91 -0.31
N THR A 86 9.94 -2.81 0.41
CA THR A 86 9.87 -4.22 0.00
C THR A 86 8.44 -4.70 -0.19
N ALA A 87 8.28 -5.74 -0.98
CA ALA A 87 7.04 -6.49 -1.08
C ALA A 87 7.36 -7.98 -1.17
N GLU A 88 6.66 -8.78 -0.37
CA GLU A 88 6.82 -10.23 -0.31
C GLU A 88 5.45 -10.90 -0.17
N VAL A 89 5.27 -12.06 -0.79
CA VAL A 89 4.08 -12.88 -0.58
C VAL A 89 4.32 -13.77 0.63
N ILE A 90 3.50 -13.61 1.67
CA ILE A 90 3.56 -14.40 2.91
C ILE A 90 2.18 -15.00 3.15
N GLY A 91 2.08 -16.33 3.02
CA GLY A 91 0.81 -17.03 3.13
C GLY A 91 -0.20 -16.55 2.08
N SER A 92 -1.36 -16.06 2.54
CA SER A 92 -2.45 -15.55 1.69
C SER A 92 -2.43 -14.03 1.50
N SER A 93 -1.30 -13.36 1.81
CA SER A 93 -1.20 -11.91 1.75
C SER A 93 0.07 -11.45 1.04
N VAL A 94 0.03 -10.25 0.46
CA VAL A 94 1.23 -9.49 0.09
C VAL A 94 1.56 -8.58 1.25
N VAL A 95 2.76 -8.71 1.79
CA VAL A 95 3.30 -7.85 2.84
C VAL A 95 4.26 -6.85 2.22
N PHE A 96 3.85 -5.59 2.23
CA PHE A 96 4.69 -4.46 1.88
C PHE A 96 5.40 -3.94 3.13
N MET A 97 6.66 -3.57 3.02
CA MET A 97 7.39 -2.91 4.11
C MET A 97 7.99 -1.61 3.62
N VAL A 98 7.80 -0.53 4.39
CA VAL A 98 8.57 0.70 4.26
C VAL A 98 9.41 0.86 5.51
N ALA A 99 10.73 0.92 5.35
CA ALA A 99 11.67 1.09 6.46
C ALA A 99 12.62 2.25 6.21
N ASP A 100 12.99 2.98 7.26
CA ASP A 100 13.91 4.12 7.16
C ASP A 100 15.17 3.97 8.02
N SER A 101 16.21 4.72 7.65
CA SER A 101 17.44 4.90 8.43
C SER A 101 17.35 6.05 9.42
N GLY A 102 16.16 6.36 9.93
CA GLY A 102 15.95 7.35 10.96
C GLY A 102 16.52 6.92 12.31
N LYS A 103 16.29 7.76 13.32
CA LYS A 103 16.74 7.50 14.69
C LYS A 103 16.15 6.17 15.19
N PRO A 104 16.95 5.32 15.88
CA PRO A 104 16.43 4.16 16.60
C PRO A 104 15.28 4.51 17.53
N LEU A 105 14.19 3.75 17.43
CA LEU A 105 13.01 3.87 18.28
C LEU A 105 13.09 2.91 19.45
N SER A 106 12.75 3.38 20.65
CA SER A 106 12.47 2.58 21.84
C SER A 106 11.12 1.84 21.72
N ASP A 107 10.87 0.86 22.60
CA ASP A 107 9.60 0.12 22.59
C ASP A 107 8.43 1.04 22.97
N GLU A 108 8.66 1.99 23.88
CA GLU A 108 7.68 3.01 24.28
C GLU A 108 7.33 3.95 23.13
N GLU A 109 8.30 4.28 22.26
CA GLU A 109 8.05 5.04 21.04
C GLU A 109 7.19 4.26 20.04
N LEU A 110 7.46 2.96 19.85
CA LEU A 110 6.65 2.10 18.98
C LEU A 110 5.21 1.97 19.48
N VAL A 111 5.01 1.77 20.79
CA VAL A 111 3.68 1.72 21.40
C VAL A 111 2.92 3.03 21.19
N ARG A 112 3.58 4.19 21.33
CA ARG A 112 2.96 5.50 21.05
C ARG A 112 2.57 5.66 19.58
N ILE A 113 3.39 5.17 18.65
CA ILE A 113 3.08 5.19 17.21
C ILE A 113 1.86 4.32 16.91
N GLU A 114 1.83 3.09 17.44
CA GLU A 114 0.71 2.16 17.29
C GLU A 114 -0.61 2.80 17.80
N ALA A 115 -0.59 3.34 19.03
CA ALA A 115 -1.74 4.00 19.64
C ALA A 115 -2.19 5.24 18.84
N GLY A 116 -1.25 6.12 18.47
CA GLY A 116 -1.53 7.34 17.71
C GLY A 116 -2.04 7.06 16.29
N SER A 117 -1.65 5.94 15.69
CA SER A 117 -2.18 5.52 14.38
C SER A 117 -3.64 5.05 14.45
N SER A 118 -4.09 4.57 15.62
CA SER A 118 -5.44 4.03 15.83
C SER A 118 -6.46 5.10 16.24
N GLN A 119 -6.00 6.20 16.83
CA GLN A 119 -6.83 7.32 17.24
C GLN A 119 -6.27 8.62 16.67
N PRO A 120 -6.86 9.18 15.60
CA PRO A 120 -6.52 10.52 15.14
C PRO A 120 -6.99 11.54 16.19
N GLN A 121 -6.22 11.71 17.26
CA GLN A 121 -6.49 12.73 18.25
C GLN A 121 -6.26 14.10 17.59
N ALA A 122 -7.33 14.87 17.45
CA ALA A 122 -7.26 16.30 17.20
C ALA A 122 -6.56 16.97 18.40
N GLY A 123 -5.23 17.13 18.34
CA GLY A 123 -4.50 17.92 19.35
C GLY A 123 -3.11 17.45 19.76
N SER A 124 -2.58 16.35 19.23
CA SER A 124 -1.27 15.82 19.66
C SER A 124 -0.32 15.53 18.49
N SER A 125 -0.05 16.53 17.66
CA SER A 125 1.07 16.47 16.70
C SER A 125 2.20 17.37 17.18
N GLN A 126 3.15 16.81 17.95
CA GLN A 126 4.50 17.35 18.03
C GLN A 126 5.26 17.03 16.73
N LYS A 127 4.87 17.70 15.63
CA LYS A 127 5.76 18.03 14.52
C LYS A 127 5.41 19.45 14.10
N SER A 128 6.40 20.33 14.04
CA SER A 128 6.25 21.74 13.72
C SER A 128 5.81 22.04 12.28
N ASN A 129 5.53 21.04 11.45
CA ASN A 129 5.22 21.23 10.03
C ASN A 129 4.29 20.17 9.38
N GLY A 130 3.66 19.27 10.13
CA GLY A 130 2.81 18.22 9.56
C GLY A 130 1.75 17.73 10.54
N LEU A 131 0.51 17.59 10.07
CA LEU A 131 -0.69 17.32 10.88
C LEU A 131 -0.67 15.99 11.68
N GLY A 132 0.37 15.16 11.58
CA GLY A 132 0.43 13.85 12.25
C GLY A 132 -0.58 12.82 11.74
N LEU A 133 -1.44 13.18 10.79
CA LEU A 133 -2.54 12.35 10.27
C LEU A 133 -2.08 11.21 9.35
N GLY A 134 -0.83 11.25 8.85
CA GLY A 134 -0.38 10.36 7.78
C GLY A 134 -0.55 8.87 8.10
N LEU A 135 -0.21 8.44 9.32
CA LEU A 135 -0.34 7.03 9.71
C LEU A 135 -1.79 6.62 9.98
N ALA A 136 -2.63 7.52 10.50
CA ALA A 136 -4.05 7.25 10.71
C ALA A 136 -4.79 7.08 9.37
N ILE A 137 -4.47 7.91 8.37
CA ILE A 137 -5.00 7.77 6.99
C ILE A 137 -4.55 6.44 6.40
N VAL A 138 -3.25 6.11 6.52
CA VAL A 138 -2.72 4.84 6.03
C VAL A 138 -3.46 3.66 6.67
N ARG A 139 -3.59 3.64 8.00
CA ARG A 139 -4.31 2.58 8.72
C ARG A 139 -5.74 2.45 8.22
N SER A 140 -6.49 3.56 8.15
CA SER A 140 -7.89 3.56 7.70
C SER A 140 -8.06 2.95 6.31
N ILE A 141 -7.19 3.30 5.36
CA ILE A 141 -7.24 2.75 4.00
C ILE A 141 -6.88 1.26 4.00
N VAL A 142 -5.84 0.87 4.73
CA VAL A 142 -5.39 -0.53 4.80
C VAL A 142 -6.46 -1.41 5.41
N GLU A 143 -7.09 -0.98 6.51
CA GLU A 143 -8.19 -1.70 7.16
C GLU A 143 -9.43 -1.77 6.26
N ALA A 144 -9.74 -0.71 5.50
CA ALA A 144 -10.82 -0.73 4.50
C ALA A 144 -10.55 -1.72 3.35
N CYS A 145 -9.29 -2.06 3.09
CA CYS A 145 -8.88 -3.11 2.15
C CYS A 145 -8.83 -4.51 2.78
N PHE A 146 -9.39 -4.69 3.99
CA PHE A 146 -9.28 -5.93 4.80
C PHE A 146 -7.83 -6.33 5.08
N GLY A 147 -6.94 -5.34 5.07
CA GLY A 147 -5.53 -5.50 5.39
C GLY A 147 -5.21 -5.28 6.85
N ALA A 148 -3.94 -5.47 7.18
CA ALA A 148 -3.38 -5.17 8.50
C ALA A 148 -2.15 -4.26 8.36
N ILE A 149 -1.98 -3.35 9.30
CA ILE A 149 -0.79 -2.52 9.44
C ILE A 149 -0.09 -2.84 10.77
N THR A 150 1.23 -2.92 10.76
CA THR A 150 2.05 -3.08 11.97
C THR A 150 3.27 -2.18 11.93
N PHE A 151 3.74 -1.79 13.10
CA PHE A 151 4.90 -0.92 13.29
C PHE A 151 5.99 -1.65 14.06
N GLY A 152 7.24 -1.52 13.65
CA GLY A 152 8.35 -2.19 14.32
C GLY A 152 9.70 -1.74 13.82
N ARG A 153 10.68 -2.64 13.99
CA ARG A 153 12.06 -2.49 13.48
C ARG A 153 12.33 -3.57 12.44
N THR A 154 13.43 -3.48 11.71
CA THR A 154 13.83 -4.47 10.71
C THR A 154 15.32 -4.82 10.81
N ASP A 155 15.65 -6.06 10.51
CA ASP A 155 17.02 -6.58 10.41
C ASP A 155 17.49 -6.73 8.95
N LEU A 156 16.64 -6.35 7.98
CA LEU A 156 16.91 -6.49 6.54
C LEU A 156 18.19 -5.78 6.08
N ASN A 157 18.53 -4.67 6.72
CA ASN A 157 19.78 -3.95 6.48
C ASN A 157 20.20 -3.23 7.76
N PRO A 158 21.45 -3.36 8.24
CA PRO A 158 21.92 -2.71 9.46
C PRO A 158 21.79 -1.18 9.48
N ARG A 159 21.65 -0.53 8.30
CA ARG A 159 21.44 0.92 8.18
C ARG A 159 19.98 1.34 8.38
N LEU A 160 19.02 0.42 8.33
CA LEU A 160 17.59 0.71 8.53
C LEU A 160 17.26 0.70 10.02
N THR A 161 17.78 1.69 10.73
CA THR A 161 17.70 1.79 12.19
C THR A 161 16.40 2.37 12.71
N GLY A 162 15.59 3.00 11.85
CA GLY A 162 14.39 3.74 12.23
C GLY A 162 13.13 2.88 12.27
N LEU A 163 12.02 3.45 11.79
CA LEU A 163 10.72 2.78 11.77
C LEU A 163 10.63 1.81 10.59
N ALA A 164 10.06 0.64 10.81
CA ALA A 164 9.57 -0.26 9.78
C ALA A 164 8.04 -0.35 9.88
N VAL A 165 7.35 0.06 8.82
CA VAL A 165 5.89 -0.08 8.69
C VAL A 165 5.59 -1.21 7.74
N ARG A 166 4.80 -2.19 8.19
CA ARG A 166 4.37 -3.33 7.37
C ARG A 166 2.88 -3.24 7.09
N VAL A 167 2.52 -3.35 5.81
CA VAL A 167 1.15 -3.36 5.32
C VAL A 167 0.90 -4.72 4.67
N ALA A 168 0.04 -5.53 5.26
CA ALA A 168 -0.40 -6.81 4.74
C ALA A 168 -1.75 -6.63 4.04
N LEU A 169 -1.83 -6.97 2.75
CA LEU A 169 -3.07 -6.95 1.97
C LEU A 169 -3.39 -8.37 1.48
N PRO A 170 -4.66 -8.81 1.57
CA PRO A 170 -5.04 -10.15 1.16
C PRO A 170 -4.85 -10.34 -0.36
N LEU A 171 -4.33 -11.50 -0.73
CA LEU A 171 -4.26 -11.93 -2.13
C LEU A 171 -5.67 -12.27 -2.63
N VAL A 172 -5.91 -11.94 -3.90
CA VAL A 172 -7.07 -12.45 -4.63
C VAL A 172 -6.67 -13.78 -5.25
N SER A 173 -7.41 -14.84 -4.94
CA SER A 173 -7.25 -16.13 -5.62
C SER A 173 -7.52 -15.94 -7.11
N THR A 174 -6.52 -16.17 -7.97
CA THR A 174 -6.70 -16.20 -9.42
C THR A 174 -7.33 -17.53 -9.83
N SER A 175 -8.55 -17.81 -9.37
CA SER A 175 -9.29 -19.04 -9.72
C SER A 175 -10.20 -18.88 -10.95
N GLN A 176 -10.01 -17.83 -11.76
CA GLN A 176 -10.68 -17.69 -13.07
C GLN A 176 -9.67 -17.31 -14.16
N SER A 177 -8.89 -18.29 -14.59
CA SER A 177 -8.33 -18.32 -15.94
C SER A 177 -8.61 -19.71 -16.49
N GLY A 178 -9.80 -19.88 -17.08
CA GLY A 178 -10.28 -21.21 -17.49
C GLY A 178 -11.77 -21.32 -17.76
N ARG A 179 -12.47 -20.24 -18.12
CA ARG A 179 -13.75 -20.40 -18.84
C ARG A 179 -13.48 -20.06 -20.29
N ALA A 180 -13.07 -21.09 -21.02
CA ALA A 180 -13.06 -21.07 -22.47
C ALA A 180 -14.44 -20.62 -22.96
N GLN A 181 -14.42 -19.59 -23.79
CA GLN A 181 -15.56 -19.06 -24.51
C GLN A 181 -16.02 -20.13 -25.50
N THR A 182 -16.90 -21.04 -25.06
CA THR A 182 -17.72 -21.83 -25.98
C THR A 182 -18.96 -20.99 -26.29
N ASP A 183 -18.77 -20.06 -27.22
CA ASP A 183 -19.86 -19.46 -27.97
C ASP A 183 -20.37 -20.54 -28.93
N VAL A 184 -21.30 -21.38 -28.44
CA VAL A 184 -22.04 -22.29 -29.30
C VAL A 184 -23.24 -21.51 -29.81
N SER A 185 -23.05 -20.86 -30.96
CA SER A 185 -24.13 -20.33 -31.78
C SER A 185 -25.12 -21.44 -32.09
N ILE A 186 -26.28 -21.42 -31.43
CA ILE A 186 -27.43 -22.22 -31.84
C ILE A 186 -28.10 -21.43 -32.98
N PRO A 187 -28.14 -21.93 -34.23
CA PRO A 187 -28.91 -21.27 -35.28
C PRO A 187 -30.39 -21.55 -35.04
N VAL A 188 -31.17 -20.48 -34.86
CA VAL A 188 -32.64 -20.54 -34.83
C VAL A 188 -33.13 -20.77 -36.28
N PRO A 189 -33.85 -21.86 -36.59
CA PRO A 189 -34.52 -21.98 -37.88
C PRO A 189 -35.75 -21.07 -37.89
N HIS A 190 -35.79 -20.15 -38.85
CA HIS A 190 -37.01 -19.46 -39.24
C HIS A 190 -37.85 -20.43 -40.09
N GLU A 191 -39.11 -20.62 -39.71
CA GLU A 191 -40.18 -21.05 -40.62
C GLU A 191 -41.36 -20.07 -40.46
N PRO A 192 -41.99 -19.62 -41.56
CA PRO A 192 -43.14 -18.73 -41.51
C PRO A 192 -44.43 -19.52 -41.70
N ALA A 193 -45.38 -19.43 -40.77
CA ALA A 193 -46.78 -19.74 -41.05
C ALA A 193 -47.73 -19.08 -40.04
N ALA A 194 -48.68 -18.36 -40.63
CA ALA A 194 -49.98 -17.87 -40.20
C ALA A 194 -50.62 -18.36 -38.89
N GLU A 195 -51.54 -17.49 -38.42
CA GLU A 195 -52.85 -17.83 -37.83
C GLU A 195 -52.93 -17.88 -36.30
N SER A 196 -53.43 -16.79 -35.70
CA SER A 196 -54.86 -16.69 -35.31
C SER A 196 -55.03 -15.63 -34.22
N ALA A 197 -55.83 -14.61 -34.50
CA ALA A 197 -56.24 -13.61 -33.54
C ALA A 197 -57.53 -14.07 -32.82
N GLN A 198 -57.48 -14.21 -31.50
CA GLN A 198 -58.59 -14.25 -30.53
C GLN A 198 -57.97 -14.51 -29.14
N SER A 199 -58.32 -13.94 -28.00
CA SER A 199 -59.31 -12.94 -27.59
C SER A 199 -58.92 -12.54 -26.14
N LEU A 200 -59.10 -11.27 -25.76
CA LEU A 200 -58.93 -10.79 -24.39
C LEU A 200 -60.31 -10.52 -23.80
N PRO A 201 -60.70 -11.09 -22.64
CA PRO A 201 -61.84 -10.59 -21.88
C PRO A 201 -61.41 -9.32 -21.13
N LYS A 202 -62.16 -8.24 -21.31
CA LYS A 202 -62.08 -7.07 -20.44
C LYS A 202 -62.97 -7.32 -19.22
N ASP A 203 -62.36 -7.63 -18.09
CA ASP A 203 -62.95 -7.37 -16.79
C ASP A 203 -62.93 -5.85 -16.54
N SER A 204 -64.10 -5.23 -16.54
CA SER A 204 -64.31 -3.93 -15.91
C SER A 204 -65.57 -3.99 -15.06
N LYS A 205 -65.30 -3.80 -13.77
CA LYS A 205 -66.22 -3.72 -12.65
C LYS A 205 -67.18 -2.53 -12.82
N ASP A 206 -68.42 -2.78 -12.42
CA ASP A 206 -69.56 -1.91 -12.06
C ASP A 206 -69.19 -0.50 -11.55
N PRO A 207 -70.04 0.54 -11.71
CA PRO A 207 -71.13 0.73 -10.74
C PRO A 207 -72.43 1.40 -11.26
N SER A 208 -73.55 1.03 -10.62
CA SER A 208 -74.68 1.90 -10.24
C SER A 208 -75.47 2.60 -11.36
N LYS A 209 -76.73 2.19 -11.57
CA LYS A 209 -77.94 2.85 -11.03
C LYS A 209 -79.21 2.19 -11.59
#